data_AF-A0A1G0NIT4-F1
#
_entry.id   AF-A0A1G0NIT4-F1
#
_cell.length_a   1.000
_cell.length_b   1.000
_cell.length_c   1.000
_cell.angle_alpha   90.00
_cell.angle_beta   90.00
_cell.angle_gamma   90.00
#
_symmetry.space_group_name_H-M   'P 1'
#
loop_
_entity.id
_entity.type
_entity.pdbx_description
1 polymer ?
#
loop_
_entity_poly.entity_id
_entity_poly.type
_entity_poly.pdbx_seq_one_letter_code
_entity_poly.pdbx_strand_id
1 'polypeptide(L)'
;MNIRCLFALLVSMVVSPAYAWTTESITITGGTFTMSDSSSTLGAVPVLAGPSNTLDDGVINGVVDADGLHGSAANPVTTFDFLGISWNTFFAHSVETSAGCNPTCSTITIADPEPGAITVTGSPYEPALSADFSGFFTEWNGNRFWQGGQATGTGEWIIQPTVEGGYGVYNFTLHWSLMNTGGPFQGMTSDWVLTGTAVAVVPEPETYALMLAGLGLIGGAVRRRRNSSAACVREETT
;
A
#
# COMPACT_ATOMS: atom_id res chain seq x y z
N MET A 1 -15.83 -42.74 39.14
CA MET A 1 -16.61 -41.55 38.74
C MET A 1 -15.71 -40.75 37.79
N ASN A 2 -15.99 -40.85 36.50
CA ASN A 2 -14.99 -40.65 35.44
C ASN A 2 -14.83 -39.18 35.04
N ILE A 3 -13.58 -38.72 35.10
CA ILE A 3 -13.08 -37.46 34.55
C ILE A 3 -13.11 -37.57 33.02
N ARG A 4 -14.27 -37.31 32.40
CA ARG A 4 -14.42 -37.28 30.94
C ARG A 4 -15.23 -36.10 30.40
N CYS A 5 -15.67 -35.17 31.25
CA CYS A 5 -16.54 -34.05 30.82
C CYS A 5 -15.90 -32.65 30.92
N LEU A 6 -14.61 -32.54 31.26
CA LEU A 6 -13.98 -31.22 31.47
C LEU A 6 -13.18 -30.67 30.27
N PHE A 7 -13.09 -31.39 29.16
CA PHE A 7 -12.31 -30.95 27.98
C PHE A 7 -13.15 -30.37 26.84
N ALA A 8 -14.46 -30.21 27.02
CA ALA A 8 -15.38 -29.74 25.98
C ALA A 8 -15.74 -28.24 26.06
N LEU A 9 -15.17 -27.48 26.99
CA LEU A 9 -15.66 -26.12 27.31
C LEU A 9 -14.64 -24.99 27.16
N LEU A 10 -13.54 -25.16 26.42
CA LEU A 10 -12.47 -24.15 26.41
C LEU A 10 -11.73 -23.99 25.08
N VAL A 11 -12.46 -23.88 23.97
CA VAL A 11 -12.00 -23.08 22.81
C VAL A 11 -13.22 -22.48 22.10
N SER A 12 -13.77 -21.42 22.67
CA SER A 12 -14.51 -20.43 21.87
C SER A 12 -13.87 -19.07 22.17
N MET A 13 -12.58 -18.98 21.84
CA MET A 13 -12.03 -17.69 21.49
C MET A 13 -12.64 -17.37 20.13
N VAL A 14 -13.66 -16.52 20.14
CA VAL A 14 -14.05 -15.75 18.96
C VAL A 14 -12.82 -14.91 18.63
N VAL A 15 -11.92 -15.47 17.82
CA VAL A 15 -10.99 -14.67 17.04
C VAL A 15 -11.91 -13.89 16.12
N SER A 16 -12.24 -12.66 16.53
CA SER A 16 -12.79 -11.71 15.58
C SER A 16 -11.76 -11.63 14.47
N PRO A 17 -12.08 -11.97 13.21
CA PRO A 17 -11.11 -11.80 12.15
C PRO A 17 -10.74 -10.32 12.19
N ALA A 18 -9.46 -10.03 12.43
CA ALA A 18 -8.94 -8.71 12.15
C ALA A 18 -9.09 -8.55 10.64
N TYR A 19 -10.15 -7.87 10.21
CA TYR A 19 -10.41 -7.61 8.81
C TYR A 19 -9.30 -6.70 8.31
N ALA A 20 -8.25 -7.27 7.72
CA ALA A 20 -7.32 -6.48 6.94
C ALA A 20 -8.10 -5.94 5.73
N TRP A 21 -8.07 -4.64 5.52
CA TRP A 21 -8.65 -3.99 4.37
C TRP A 21 -7.55 -3.59 3.42
N THR A 22 -7.90 -3.51 2.13
CA THR A 22 -7.01 -3.01 1.09
C THR A 22 -7.50 -1.66 0.62
N THR A 23 -6.56 -0.80 0.26
CA THR A 23 -6.89 0.50 -0.31
C THR A 23 -6.98 0.35 -1.82
N GLU A 24 -8.07 0.83 -2.40
CA GLU A 24 -8.29 0.80 -3.85
C GLU A 24 -7.94 2.14 -4.49
N SER A 25 -8.19 3.25 -3.78
CA SER A 25 -7.82 4.58 -4.30
C SER A 25 -7.39 5.53 -3.20
N ILE A 26 -6.51 6.46 -3.57
CA ILE A 26 -5.95 7.48 -2.69
C ILE A 26 -6.03 8.83 -3.40
N THR A 27 -6.79 9.75 -2.84
CA THR A 27 -6.81 11.14 -3.25
C THR A 27 -5.99 11.98 -2.28
N ILE A 28 -4.85 12.48 -2.74
CA ILE A 28 -4.00 13.40 -1.99
C ILE A 28 -4.64 14.79 -2.02
N THR A 29 -4.85 15.37 -0.85
CA THR A 29 -5.48 16.70 -0.71
C THR A 29 -4.48 17.79 -0.33
N GLY A 30 -3.34 17.40 0.23
CA GLY A 30 -2.24 18.30 0.54
C GLY A 30 -1.22 17.65 1.45
N GLY A 31 -0.46 18.46 2.18
CA GLY A 31 0.55 17.98 3.10
C GLY A 31 1.58 19.05 3.44
N THR A 32 2.75 18.62 3.89
CA THR A 32 3.90 19.48 4.12
C THR A 32 5.17 18.83 3.65
N PHE A 33 6.08 19.64 3.13
CA PHE A 33 7.43 19.23 2.76
C PHE A 33 8.43 20.05 3.56
N THR A 34 9.39 19.38 4.19
CA THR A 34 10.50 20.03 4.90
C THR A 34 11.81 19.46 4.37
N MET A 35 12.86 20.28 4.34
CA MET A 35 14.21 19.78 4.06
C MET A 35 15.15 20.22 5.16
N SER A 36 16.00 19.31 5.61
CA SER A 36 16.94 19.61 6.68
C SER A 36 18.29 18.93 6.47
N ASP A 37 19.34 19.52 7.03
CA ASP A 37 20.61 18.86 7.29
C ASP A 37 21.03 19.10 8.75
N SER A 38 22.27 18.77 9.10
CA SER A 38 22.78 18.96 10.47
C SER A 38 22.95 20.41 10.89
N SER A 39 22.81 21.36 9.97
CA SER A 39 23.13 22.78 10.15
C SER A 39 21.98 23.74 9.82
N SER A 40 21.00 23.28 9.06
CA SER A 40 19.95 24.11 8.48
C SER A 40 18.65 23.31 8.32
N THR A 41 17.52 24.02 8.43
CA THR A 41 16.21 23.50 8.10
C THR A 41 15.53 24.51 7.20
N LEU A 42 15.25 24.10 5.97
CA LEU A 42 14.37 24.82 5.06
C LEU A 42 12.94 24.52 5.54
N GLY A 43 12.28 25.57 6.03
CA GLY A 43 11.01 25.46 6.75
C GLY A 43 9.92 24.73 5.96
N ALA A 44 8.94 24.19 6.70
CA ALA A 44 7.85 23.42 6.13
C ALA A 44 7.06 24.24 5.10
N VAL A 45 7.02 23.75 3.87
CA VAL A 45 6.23 24.33 2.77
C VAL A 45 4.95 23.51 2.60
N PRO A 46 3.78 24.15 2.47
CA PRO A 46 2.53 23.43 2.23
C PRO A 46 2.57 22.77 0.85
N VAL A 47 2.28 21.47 0.83
CA VAL A 47 2.10 20.70 -0.39
C VAL A 47 0.63 20.81 -0.79
N LEU A 48 0.36 21.17 -2.04
CA LEU A 48 -0.99 21.31 -2.57
C LEU A 48 -1.32 20.14 -3.50
N ALA A 49 -2.58 19.72 -3.51
CA ALA A 49 -3.07 18.76 -4.49
C ALA A 49 -2.89 19.31 -5.92
N GLY A 50 -2.35 18.46 -6.81
CA GLY A 50 -2.28 18.74 -8.23
C GLY A 50 -3.51 18.20 -8.98
N PRO A 51 -3.57 18.38 -10.31
CA PRO A 51 -4.68 17.89 -11.13
C PRO A 51 -4.78 16.35 -11.21
N SER A 52 -3.67 15.63 -10.99
CA SER A 52 -3.61 14.16 -10.98
C SER A 52 -3.43 13.63 -9.56
N ASN A 53 -4.13 14.21 -8.59
CA ASN A 53 -3.97 13.90 -7.18
C ASN A 53 -4.67 12.61 -6.71
N THR A 54 -5.37 11.90 -7.60
CA THR A 54 -6.05 10.65 -7.29
C THR A 54 -5.32 9.50 -7.95
N LEU A 55 -4.77 8.63 -7.11
CA LEU A 55 -4.13 7.37 -7.49
C LEU A 55 -5.21 6.29 -7.42
N ASP A 56 -5.52 5.70 -8.57
CA ASP A 56 -6.56 4.68 -8.77
C ASP A 56 -6.29 4.02 -10.14
N ASP A 57 -6.36 2.69 -10.20
CA ASP A 57 -6.19 1.90 -11.42
C ASP A 57 -7.54 1.46 -12.03
N GLY A 58 -8.65 1.78 -11.34
CA GLY A 58 -10.00 1.39 -11.73
C GLY A 58 -10.29 -0.11 -11.58
N VAL A 59 -9.41 -0.87 -10.94
CA VAL A 59 -9.52 -2.32 -10.71
C VAL A 59 -9.55 -2.59 -9.21
N ILE A 60 -10.57 -3.32 -8.74
CA ILE A 60 -10.66 -3.70 -7.33
C ILE A 60 -9.75 -4.91 -7.08
N ASN A 61 -8.52 -4.67 -6.69
CA ASN A 61 -7.48 -5.68 -6.47
C ASN A 61 -6.64 -5.40 -5.20
N GLY A 62 -6.94 -4.32 -4.47
CA GLY A 62 -6.20 -3.89 -3.28
C GLY A 62 -4.83 -3.31 -3.57
N VAL A 63 -4.62 -2.91 -4.81
CA VAL A 63 -3.39 -2.37 -5.37
C VAL A 63 -3.76 -0.98 -5.90
N VAL A 64 -3.18 0.06 -5.31
CA VAL A 64 -3.34 1.41 -5.85
C VAL A 64 -2.31 1.54 -6.97
N ASP A 65 -2.71 1.26 -8.21
CA ASP A 65 -1.75 1.24 -9.30
C ASP A 65 -1.29 2.65 -9.75
N ALA A 66 -0.02 2.66 -10.11
CA ALA A 66 0.47 3.36 -11.27
C ALA A 66 1.25 2.31 -12.10
N ASP A 67 0.61 1.54 -12.97
CA ASP A 67 1.24 0.63 -13.92
C ASP A 67 1.93 1.46 -15.02
N GLY A 68 2.97 2.18 -14.63
CA GLY A 68 3.63 3.16 -15.48
C GLY A 68 3.81 4.47 -14.75
N LEU A 69 3.67 5.59 -15.45
CA LEU A 69 3.87 6.94 -14.92
C LEU A 69 2.53 7.60 -14.60
N HIS A 70 2.32 7.95 -13.34
CA HIS A 70 1.18 8.71 -12.87
C HIS A 70 1.55 10.18 -12.63
N GLY A 71 0.80 11.07 -13.27
CA GLY A 71 1.07 12.50 -13.33
C GLY A 71 2.00 12.92 -14.47
N SER A 72 2.06 14.22 -14.74
CA SER A 72 2.93 14.84 -15.74
C SER A 72 3.28 16.27 -15.35
N ALA A 73 4.30 16.88 -15.94
CA ALA A 73 4.66 18.27 -15.60
C ALA A 73 3.49 19.27 -15.73
N ALA A 74 2.51 19.00 -16.60
CA ALA A 74 1.28 19.79 -16.73
C ALA A 74 0.18 19.41 -15.72
N ASN A 75 0.16 18.14 -15.28
CA ASN A 75 -0.81 17.59 -14.35
C ASN A 75 -0.08 16.79 -13.26
N PRO A 76 0.62 17.46 -12.32
CA PRO A 76 1.34 16.76 -11.26
C PRO A 76 0.36 16.16 -10.24
N VAL A 77 0.86 15.24 -9.41
CA VAL A 77 0.09 14.63 -8.33
C VAL A 77 -0.06 15.61 -7.17
N THR A 78 1.05 16.23 -6.78
CA THR A 78 1.08 17.39 -5.90
C THR A 78 2.03 18.45 -6.42
N THR A 79 1.82 19.69 -6.00
CA THR A 79 2.67 20.81 -6.38
C THR A 79 2.80 21.82 -5.24
N PHE A 80 3.93 22.52 -5.19
CA PHE A 80 4.15 23.65 -4.29
C PHE A 80 5.31 24.50 -4.78
N ASP A 81 5.40 25.74 -4.30
CA ASP A 81 6.53 26.61 -4.63
C ASP A 81 7.62 26.50 -3.57
N PHE A 82 8.82 26.16 -4.03
CA PHE A 82 10.01 26.08 -3.19
C PHE A 82 11.08 27.02 -3.72
N LEU A 83 11.48 27.99 -2.90
CA LEU A 83 12.41 29.06 -3.30
C LEU A 83 11.97 29.81 -4.57
N GLY A 84 10.65 29.96 -4.76
CA GLY A 84 10.05 30.65 -5.92
C GLY A 84 10.03 29.83 -7.22
N ILE A 85 10.32 28.54 -7.15
CA ILE A 85 10.25 27.62 -8.29
C ILE A 85 9.28 26.50 -7.93
N SER A 86 8.39 26.17 -8.87
CA SER A 86 7.42 25.10 -8.67
C SER A 86 8.11 23.75 -8.57
N TRP A 87 7.68 22.99 -7.57
CA TRP A 87 8.10 21.65 -7.26
C TRP A 87 6.91 20.73 -7.55
N ASN A 88 7.08 19.80 -8.47
CA ASN A 88 6.04 18.89 -8.91
C ASN A 88 6.35 17.47 -8.49
N THR A 89 5.32 16.69 -8.17
CA THR A 89 5.47 15.31 -7.72
C THR A 89 4.71 14.34 -8.61
N PHE A 90 5.21 13.11 -8.64
CA PHE A 90 4.78 12.05 -9.54
C PHE A 90 4.95 10.69 -8.86
N PHE A 91 4.25 9.69 -9.38
CA PHE A 91 4.47 8.29 -9.04
C PHE A 91 4.81 7.53 -10.32
N ALA A 92 5.77 6.62 -10.27
CA ALA A 92 6.07 5.74 -11.39
C ALA A 92 6.46 4.33 -10.96
N HIS A 93 5.96 3.34 -11.68
CA HIS A 93 6.39 1.95 -11.60
C HIS A 93 7.34 1.63 -12.76
N SER A 94 8.63 1.43 -12.46
CA SER A 94 9.66 0.97 -13.41
C SER A 94 9.59 1.61 -14.81
N VAL A 95 9.53 2.95 -14.88
CA VAL A 95 9.44 3.67 -16.16
C VAL A 95 10.82 4.16 -16.61
N GLU A 96 11.21 3.85 -17.82
CA GLU A 96 12.29 4.56 -18.49
C GLU A 96 11.76 5.89 -19.02
N THR A 97 12.21 7.01 -18.44
CA THR A 97 11.93 8.32 -19.01
C THR A 97 13.22 8.95 -19.53
N SER A 98 13.14 9.58 -20.70
CA SER A 98 14.22 10.45 -21.16
C SER A 98 14.27 11.67 -20.25
N ALA A 99 15.34 11.81 -19.48
CA ALA A 99 15.54 12.96 -18.62
C ALA A 99 15.97 14.16 -19.47
N GLY A 100 15.11 15.17 -19.54
CA GLY A 100 15.47 16.48 -20.06
C GLY A 100 16.16 17.32 -18.99
N CYS A 101 17.40 17.03 -18.64
CA CYS A 101 18.22 17.92 -17.81
C CYS A 101 19.54 18.28 -18.51
N ASN A 102 20.12 19.42 -18.13
CA ASN A 102 21.35 19.98 -18.71
C ASN A 102 22.50 19.92 -17.67
N PRO A 103 23.63 19.24 -17.96
CA PRO A 103 23.94 18.51 -19.18
C PRO A 103 23.15 17.21 -19.30
N THR A 104 22.90 16.79 -20.55
CA THR A 104 22.05 15.66 -20.95
C THR A 104 22.37 14.41 -20.15
N CYS A 105 21.50 14.05 -19.20
CA CYS A 105 21.57 12.73 -18.58
C CYS A 105 21.10 11.67 -19.59
N SER A 106 21.83 10.55 -19.62
CA SER A 106 21.34 9.29 -20.16
C SER A 106 19.97 8.95 -19.58
N THR A 107 19.17 8.19 -20.32
CA THR A 107 17.88 7.61 -19.91
C THR A 107 17.89 7.34 -18.40
N ILE A 108 17.06 8.06 -17.63
CA ILE A 108 16.89 7.73 -16.22
C ILE A 108 15.88 6.60 -16.23
N THR A 109 16.38 5.37 -16.10
CA THR A 109 15.56 4.26 -15.65
C THR A 109 15.11 4.64 -14.25
N ILE A 110 13.85 5.03 -14.11
CA ILE A 110 13.22 5.18 -12.81
C ILE A 110 12.93 3.74 -12.35
N ALA A 111 13.98 3.02 -11.94
CA ALA A 111 13.89 1.65 -11.51
C ALA A 111 13.29 1.65 -10.11
N ASP A 112 12.06 1.17 -10.01
CA ASP A 112 11.46 0.84 -8.73
C ASP A 112 12.29 -0.29 -8.09
N PRO A 113 12.90 -0.07 -6.91
CA PRO A 113 13.66 -1.13 -6.24
C PRO A 113 12.79 -2.32 -5.83
N GLU A 114 11.46 -2.17 -5.73
CA GLU A 114 10.50 -3.24 -5.46
C GLU A 114 9.30 -3.14 -6.41
N PRO A 115 9.23 -3.93 -7.49
CA PRO A 115 8.08 -3.89 -8.40
C PRO A 115 6.81 -4.32 -7.67
N GLY A 116 6.01 -3.33 -7.28
CA GLY A 116 4.77 -3.48 -6.54
C GLY A 116 3.99 -2.18 -6.62
N ALA A 117 2.67 -2.29 -6.76
CA ALA A 117 1.83 -1.11 -6.66
C ALA A 117 1.85 -0.52 -5.25
N ILE A 118 1.39 0.72 -5.13
CA ILE A 118 1.24 1.37 -3.84
C ILE A 118 0.26 0.53 -3.01
N THR A 119 0.78 -0.13 -1.97
CA THR A 119 -0.04 -0.92 -1.06
C THR A 119 -0.23 -0.13 0.21
N VAL A 120 -1.48 0.23 0.50
CA VAL A 120 -1.83 0.84 1.79
C VAL A 120 -2.59 -0.15 2.64
N THR A 121 -1.97 -0.53 3.75
CA THR A 121 -2.50 -1.51 4.69
C THR A 121 -2.77 -0.86 6.04
N GLY A 122 -3.83 -1.32 6.69
CA GLY A 122 -4.21 -0.92 8.04
C GLY A 122 -5.24 -1.89 8.62
N SER A 123 -5.76 -1.58 9.80
CA SER A 123 -6.92 -2.31 10.35
C SER A 123 -8.07 -1.34 10.68
N PRO A 124 -9.32 -1.79 10.77
CA PRO A 124 -10.45 -0.94 11.11
C PRO A 124 -10.35 -0.39 12.54
N TYR A 125 -9.55 -1.05 13.37
CA TYR A 125 -9.45 -0.81 14.81
C TYR A 125 -8.14 -0.14 15.21
N GLU A 126 -7.14 -0.15 14.33
CA GLU A 126 -5.86 0.51 14.53
C GLU A 126 -5.66 1.55 13.44
N PRO A 127 -5.47 2.82 13.80
CA PRO A 127 -5.28 3.88 12.82
C PRO A 127 -3.93 3.75 12.10
N ALA A 128 -3.03 2.84 12.46
CA ALA A 128 -1.73 2.75 11.82
C ALA A 128 -1.84 2.36 10.35
N LEU A 129 -1.23 3.17 9.48
CA LEU A 129 -1.13 2.95 8.03
C LEU A 129 0.33 2.73 7.65
N SER A 130 0.55 1.83 6.69
CA SER A 130 1.82 1.68 5.97
C SER A 130 1.54 1.71 4.48
N ALA A 131 2.34 2.49 3.74
CA ALA A 131 2.23 2.72 2.32
C ALA A 131 3.60 2.56 1.65
N ASP A 132 3.70 1.77 0.59
CA ASP A 132 4.89 1.76 -0.23
C ASP A 132 4.84 2.86 -1.28
N PHE A 133 5.69 3.88 -1.14
CA PHE A 133 5.85 4.99 -2.09
C PHE A 133 7.23 4.93 -2.76
N SER A 134 7.83 3.75 -2.94
CA SER A 134 9.11 3.56 -3.66
C SER A 134 9.15 4.28 -5.03
N GLY A 135 8.04 4.27 -5.76
CA GLY A 135 7.87 4.94 -7.05
C GLY A 135 7.70 6.46 -6.99
N PHE A 136 7.68 7.08 -5.81
CA PHE A 136 7.52 8.53 -5.67
C PHE A 136 8.79 9.28 -6.09
N PHE A 137 8.61 10.24 -6.99
CA PHE A 137 9.70 11.12 -7.41
C PHE A 137 9.17 12.51 -7.69
N THR A 138 10.10 13.46 -7.76
CA THR A 138 9.75 14.86 -7.88
C THR A 138 10.62 15.59 -8.90
N GLU A 139 10.14 16.72 -9.38
CA GLU A 139 10.84 17.58 -10.32
C GLU A 139 10.86 19.03 -9.80
N TRP A 140 12.04 19.62 -9.74
CA TRP A 140 12.24 21.01 -9.36
C TRP A 140 13.39 21.63 -10.16
N ASN A 141 13.11 22.78 -10.79
CA ASN A 141 14.07 23.50 -11.64
C ASN A 141 14.73 22.60 -12.72
N GLY A 142 13.94 21.72 -13.35
CA GLY A 142 14.43 20.77 -14.36
C GLY A 142 15.29 19.62 -13.83
N ASN A 143 15.46 19.50 -12.51
CA ASN A 143 16.11 18.36 -11.88
C ASN A 143 15.05 17.41 -11.35
N ARG A 144 15.27 16.10 -11.56
CA ARG A 144 14.42 15.06 -10.98
C ARG A 144 15.10 14.43 -9.77
N PHE A 145 14.33 14.26 -8.72
CA PHE A 145 14.79 13.70 -7.46
C PHE A 145 13.97 12.46 -7.14
N TRP A 146 14.69 11.39 -6.85
CA TRP A 146 14.09 10.24 -6.20
C TRP A 146 13.82 10.58 -4.75
N GLN A 147 12.56 10.43 -4.34
CA GLN A 147 12.12 10.77 -3.00
C GLN A 147 11.19 9.71 -2.41
N GLY A 148 11.11 8.54 -3.05
CA GLY A 148 10.30 7.43 -2.61
C GLY A 148 10.84 6.70 -1.39
N GLY A 149 9.97 5.89 -0.80
CA GLY A 149 10.27 5.09 0.38
C GLY A 149 9.01 4.53 1.03
N GLN A 150 9.21 3.83 2.14
CA GLN A 150 8.11 3.32 2.96
C GLN A 150 7.53 4.46 3.80
N ALA A 151 6.30 4.84 3.50
CA ALA A 151 5.56 5.83 4.27
C ALA A 151 4.72 5.16 5.35
N THR A 152 4.71 5.75 6.53
CA THR A 152 3.91 5.27 7.67
C THR A 152 3.03 6.38 8.18
N GLY A 153 1.97 6.06 8.93
CA GLY A 153 1.05 7.12 9.29
C GLY A 153 -0.17 6.68 10.05
N THR A 154 -1.17 7.56 10.05
CA THR A 154 -2.44 7.33 10.70
C THR A 154 -3.62 7.53 9.77
N GLY A 155 -4.67 6.73 9.93
CA GLY A 155 -5.94 6.81 9.26
C GLY A 155 -7.09 7.08 10.24
N GLU A 156 -8.06 7.88 9.81
CA GLU A 156 -9.30 8.16 10.54
C GLU A 156 -10.50 7.90 9.65
N TRP A 157 -11.42 7.03 10.08
CA TRP A 157 -12.60 6.69 9.30
C TRP A 157 -13.58 7.86 9.21
N ILE A 158 -13.94 8.22 7.98
CA ILE A 158 -15.10 9.08 7.68
C ILE A 158 -16.35 8.20 7.56
N ILE A 159 -16.21 7.10 6.81
CA ILE A 159 -17.25 6.08 6.61
C ILE A 159 -16.58 4.75 6.94
N GLN A 160 -16.98 4.16 8.06
CA GLN A 160 -16.52 2.82 8.40
C GLN A 160 -17.18 1.79 7.49
N PRO A 161 -16.44 0.79 6.98
CA PRO A 161 -17.05 -0.32 6.27
C PRO A 161 -17.88 -1.13 7.29
N THR A 162 -19.21 -1.02 7.20
CA THR A 162 -20.16 -1.61 8.17
C THR A 162 -20.59 -3.03 7.81
N VAL A 163 -20.26 -3.50 6.61
CA VAL A 163 -20.66 -4.81 6.09
C VAL A 163 -19.51 -5.47 5.33
N GLU A 164 -19.56 -6.79 5.28
CA GLU A 164 -18.72 -7.62 4.44
C GLU A 164 -18.88 -7.24 2.95
N GLY A 165 -17.76 -7.12 2.22
CA GLY A 165 -17.75 -6.62 0.83
C GLY A 165 -18.07 -5.12 0.70
N GLY A 166 -18.22 -4.40 1.82
CA GLY A 166 -18.48 -2.97 1.85
C GLY A 166 -17.25 -2.11 1.57
N TYR A 167 -17.50 -0.89 1.07
CA TYR A 167 -16.48 0.14 0.97
C TYR A 167 -16.44 0.99 2.24
N GLY A 168 -15.25 1.46 2.59
CA GLY A 168 -15.01 2.46 3.62
C GLY A 168 -14.28 3.66 3.05
N VAL A 169 -14.38 4.80 3.71
CA VAL A 169 -13.64 6.02 3.37
C VAL A 169 -12.96 6.52 4.62
N TYR A 170 -11.68 6.83 4.52
CA TYR A 170 -10.88 7.32 5.63
C TYR A 170 -9.98 8.48 5.20
N ASN A 171 -9.73 9.41 6.11
CA ASN A 171 -8.67 10.38 5.99
C ASN A 171 -7.35 9.71 6.36
N PHE A 172 -6.26 10.06 5.69
CA PHE A 172 -4.93 9.59 6.06
C PHE A 172 -3.96 10.76 6.25
N THR A 173 -2.94 10.50 7.06
CA THR A 173 -1.71 11.27 7.14
C THR A 173 -0.56 10.29 7.07
N LEU A 174 0.25 10.37 6.01
CA LEU A 174 1.40 9.52 5.77
C LEU A 174 2.68 10.36 5.82
N HIS A 175 3.75 9.83 6.40
CA HIS A 175 5.04 10.47 6.51
C HIS A 175 6.17 9.52 6.13
N TRP A 176 7.19 10.07 5.49
CA TRP A 176 8.46 9.39 5.21
C TRP A 176 9.57 10.41 5.01
N SER A 177 10.81 9.93 5.08
CA SER A 177 12.00 10.76 4.94
C SER A 177 13.01 10.09 4.03
N LEU A 178 13.69 10.86 3.19
CA LEU A 178 14.79 10.36 2.36
C LEU A 178 15.93 11.37 2.29
N MET A 179 17.17 10.90 2.43
CA MET A 179 18.36 11.71 2.16
C MET A 179 18.60 11.84 0.65
N ASN A 180 18.67 13.07 0.14
CA ASN A 180 18.97 13.33 -1.26
C ASN A 180 20.43 12.97 -1.54
N THR A 181 20.66 11.98 -2.40
CA THR A 181 22.01 11.49 -2.74
C THR A 181 22.64 12.20 -3.96
N GLY A 182 21.87 13.06 -4.66
CA GLY A 182 22.32 13.82 -5.83
C GLY A 182 21.51 15.09 -6.09
N GLY A 183 21.94 15.87 -7.09
CA GLY A 183 21.31 17.14 -7.48
C GLY A 183 21.66 18.33 -6.57
N PRO A 184 21.01 19.50 -6.78
CA PRO A 184 21.26 20.74 -6.03
C PRO A 184 21.10 20.66 -4.51
N PHE A 185 20.44 19.60 -4.04
CA PHE A 185 20.07 19.40 -2.65
C PHE A 185 20.76 18.19 -2.00
N GLN A 186 21.83 17.70 -2.63
CA GLN A 186 22.61 16.58 -2.12
C GLN A 186 23.02 16.80 -0.66
N GLY A 187 22.81 15.78 0.17
CA GLY A 187 23.17 15.81 1.58
C GLY A 187 22.07 16.30 2.53
N MET A 188 20.98 16.86 2.00
CA MET A 188 19.80 17.21 2.79
C MET A 188 18.82 16.04 2.85
N THR A 189 18.17 15.87 4.00
CA THR A 189 17.02 14.98 4.20
C THR A 189 15.74 15.71 3.83
N SER A 190 14.99 15.12 2.92
CA SER A 190 13.63 15.51 2.55
C SER A 190 12.64 14.77 3.44
N ASP A 191 11.84 15.51 4.22
CA ASP A 191 10.76 14.99 5.04
C ASP A 191 9.43 15.32 4.39
N TRP A 192 8.68 14.27 4.04
CA TRP A 192 7.38 14.36 3.40
C TRP A 192 6.29 14.01 4.40
N VAL A 193 5.23 14.80 4.41
CA VAL A 193 3.96 14.47 5.03
C VAL A 193 2.88 14.71 3.99
N LEU A 194 2.14 13.67 3.62
CA LEU A 194 0.98 13.77 2.74
C LEU A 194 -0.29 13.45 3.49
N THR A 195 -1.35 14.18 3.14
CA THR A 195 -2.68 14.06 3.73
C THR A 195 -3.70 13.93 2.62
N GLY A 196 -4.76 13.17 2.87
CA GLY A 196 -5.76 12.92 1.86
C GLY A 196 -6.88 12.04 2.35
N THR A 197 -7.70 11.62 1.39
CA THR A 197 -8.80 10.67 1.57
C THR A 197 -8.50 9.43 0.78
N ALA A 198 -8.84 8.27 1.31
CA ALA A 198 -8.64 7.01 0.61
C ALA A 198 -9.87 6.10 0.78
N VAL A 199 -10.06 5.24 -0.20
CA VAL A 199 -11.16 4.27 -0.26
C VAL A 199 -10.62 2.90 0.06
N ALA A 200 -11.22 2.28 1.08
CA ALA A 200 -10.91 0.94 1.54
C ALA A 200 -11.98 -0.04 1.06
N VAL A 201 -11.58 -1.26 0.69
CA VAL A 201 -12.51 -2.37 0.49
C VAL A 201 -12.17 -3.47 1.48
N VAL A 202 -13.20 -4.03 2.11
CA VAL A 202 -13.06 -5.18 3.01
C VAL A 202 -13.25 -6.46 2.21
N PRO A 203 -12.23 -7.32 2.04
CA PRO A 203 -12.39 -8.61 1.38
C PRO A 203 -13.43 -9.47 2.12
N GLU A 204 -14.26 -10.20 1.39
CA GLU A 204 -15.29 -11.07 1.97
C GLU A 204 -14.65 -12.34 2.60
N PRO A 205 -14.57 -12.48 3.95
CA PRO A 205 -14.12 -13.73 4.57
C PRO A 205 -14.92 -14.97 4.18
N GLU A 206 -16.19 -14.86 3.73
CA GLU A 206 -16.93 -16.03 3.24
C GLU A 206 -16.18 -16.73 2.11
N THR A 207 -15.49 -16.01 1.24
CA THR A 207 -14.75 -16.61 0.12
C THR A 207 -13.63 -17.51 0.63
N TYR A 208 -12.88 -17.07 1.64
CA TYR A 208 -11.82 -17.88 2.26
C TYR A 208 -12.42 -19.05 3.05
N ALA A 209 -13.51 -18.81 3.78
CA ALA A 209 -14.18 -19.84 4.56
C ALA A 209 -14.80 -20.94 3.66
N LEU A 210 -15.44 -20.57 2.54
CA LEU A 210 -16.02 -21.49 1.57
C LEU A 210 -14.95 -22.22 0.76
N MET A 211 -13.84 -21.56 0.42
CA MET A 211 -12.69 -22.21 -0.19
C MET A 211 -12.09 -23.26 0.75
N LEU A 212 -11.88 -22.93 2.03
CA LEU A 212 -11.39 -23.86 3.04
C LEU A 212 -12.39 -24.98 3.32
N ALA A 213 -13.70 -24.68 3.36
CA ALA A 213 -14.74 -25.68 3.49
C ALA A 213 -14.77 -26.63 2.28
N GLY A 214 -14.63 -26.10 1.05
CA GLY A 214 -14.51 -26.87 -0.18
C GLY A 214 -13.30 -27.80 -0.17
N LEU A 215 -12.13 -27.29 0.21
CA LEU A 215 -10.90 -28.08 0.39
C LEU A 215 -11.06 -29.15 1.48
N GLY A 216 -11.68 -28.83 2.60
CA GLY A 216 -11.98 -29.77 3.68
C GLY A 216 -12.90 -30.91 3.21
N LEU A 217 -13.90 -30.59 2.38
CA LEU A 217 -14.83 -31.57 1.81
C LEU A 217 -14.14 -32.50 0.81
N ILE A 218 -13.29 -31.98 -0.07
CA ILE A 218 -12.49 -32.76 -1.02
C ILE A 218 -11.50 -33.66 -0.26
N GLY A 219 -10.77 -33.13 0.72
CA GLY A 219 -9.85 -33.91 1.56
C GLY A 219 -10.54 -35.04 2.33
N GLY A 220 -11.74 -34.78 2.86
CA GLY A 220 -12.58 -35.79 3.50
C GLY A 220 -13.04 -36.90 2.56
N ALA A 221 -13.43 -36.55 1.33
CA ALA A 221 -13.86 -37.51 0.32
C ALA A 221 -12.72 -38.44 -0.12
N VAL A 222 -11.50 -37.92 -0.31
CA VAL A 222 -10.31 -38.71 -0.65
C VAL A 222 -9.95 -39.68 0.48
N ARG A 223 -10.02 -39.24 1.74
CA ARG A 223 -9.76 -40.10 2.91
C ARG A 223 -10.72 -41.30 2.97
N ARG A 224 -12.01 -41.10 2.66
CA ARG A 224 -12.99 -42.20 2.61
C ARG A 224 -12.63 -43.26 1.57
N ARG A 225 -12.18 -42.84 0.38
CA ARG A 225 -11.81 -43.78 -0.70
C ARG A 225 -10.59 -44.64 -0.33
N ARG A 226 -9.57 -44.07 0.31
CA ARG A 226 -8.37 -44.82 0.73
C ARG A 226 -8.69 -45.89 1.77
N ASN A 227 -9.63 -45.62 2.69
CA ASN A 227 -10.04 -46.59 3.70
C ASN A 227 -10.84 -47.76 3.11
N SER A 228 -11.50 -47.59 1.96
CA SER A 228 -12.20 -48.67 1.25
C SER A 228 -11.26 -49.57 0.44
N SER A 229 -10.12 -49.06 -0.03
CA SER A 229 -9.14 -49.86 -0.78
C SER A 229 -8.21 -50.70 0.11
N ALA A 230 -8.00 -50.32 1.37
CA ALA A 230 -7.18 -51.10 2.32
C ALA A 230 -7.88 -52.34 2.89
N ALA A 231 -9.21 -52.41 2.80
CA ALA A 231 -9.99 -53.57 3.25
C ALA A 231 -9.91 -54.76 2.28
N CYS A 232 -9.53 -54.55 1.01
CA CYS A 232 -9.51 -55.58 -0.02
C CYS A 232 -8.17 -56.36 -0.11
N VAL A 233 -7.08 -55.86 0.48
CA VAL A 233 -5.73 -56.45 0.30
C VAL A 233 -5.31 -57.37 1.47
N ARG A 234 -6.21 -57.65 2.42
CA ARG A 234 -5.84 -58.39 3.65
C ARG A 234 -6.54 -59.74 3.81
N GLU A 235 -6.93 -60.35 2.69
CA GLU A 235 -7.60 -61.65 2.64
C GLU A 235 -6.95 -62.57 1.58
N GLU A 236 -5.62 -62.63 1.54
CA GLU A 236 -4.91 -63.64 0.74
C GLU A 236 -3.57 -64.04 1.38
N THR A 237 -3.64 -64.67 2.55
CA THR A 237 -2.58 -65.57 3.04
C THR A 237 -3.21 -66.66 3.91
N THR A 238 -3.50 -67.81 3.29
CA THR A 238 -3.47 -69.12 3.96
C THR A 238 -3.09 -70.18 2.93
#